data_AF-A0A9P6CPI6-F1
#
_entry.id   AF-A0A9P6CPI6-F1
#
_cell.length_a   1.000
_cell.length_b   1.000
_cell.length_c   1.000
_cell.angle_alpha   90.00
_cell.angle_beta   90.00
_cell.angle_gamma   90.00
#
_symmetry.space_group_name_H-M   'P 1'
#
loop_
_entity.id
_entity.type
_entity.pdbx_description
1 polymer ?
#
loop_
_entity_poly.entity_id
_entity_poly.type
_entity_poly.pdbx_seq_one_letter_code
_entity_poly.pdbx_strand_id
1 'polypeptide(L)'
;PDSTTKVRKEDIVDSLWMNSTERGKMRLGKWVHSFDVLTSEDILADLMLIPFTTRVHDALMAHLNMFKSLLDSPETKPSECVPAKRRLEVHKKHSMDNIPYVGSLTLTEKAQISNWFETNLSRDPGMRHMWMELLSLAHAYTVFLTMLFKLNSKRVMLNDVEVLEKAWTLQLTGTPFVLMSIDVDRDCLYQLEEEMFESSSRTGIAGHCQWGLDEGDHQFWNLYDGIPAH
;
A
#
# COMPACT_ATOMS: atom_id res chain seq x y z
N PRO A 1 43.87 18.89 3.20
CA PRO A 1 42.95 17.77 3.47
C PRO A 1 43.65 16.46 3.08
N ASP A 2 44.40 15.84 4.01
CA ASP A 2 44.88 14.44 3.92
C ASP A 2 45.83 14.15 5.08
N SER A 3 45.28 14.17 6.30
CA SER A 3 45.95 13.56 7.44
C SER A 3 45.20 12.28 7.76
N THR A 4 45.64 11.16 7.18
CA THR A 4 45.14 9.84 7.56
C THR A 4 45.82 9.44 8.87
N THR A 5 45.10 9.57 9.98
CA THR A 5 45.56 9.14 11.30
C THR A 5 45.51 7.62 11.37
N LYS A 6 46.65 6.98 11.63
CA LYS A 6 46.70 5.53 11.86
C LYS A 6 46.20 5.23 13.27
N VAL A 7 45.02 4.64 13.37
CA VAL A 7 44.44 4.13 14.62
C VAL A 7 44.98 2.72 14.87
N ARG A 8 45.33 2.38 16.11
CA ARG A 8 45.75 1.01 16.43
C ARG A 8 44.55 0.09 16.30
N LYS A 9 44.76 -1.15 15.84
CA LYS A 9 43.66 -2.11 15.59
C LYS A 9 42.78 -2.36 16.82
N GLU A 10 43.39 -2.29 18.01
CA GLU A 10 42.78 -2.38 19.34
C GLU A 10 41.93 -1.15 19.72
N ASP A 11 42.20 0.00 19.11
CA ASP A 11 41.45 1.26 19.30
C ASP A 11 40.34 1.44 18.24
N ILE A 12 40.27 0.56 17.24
CA ILE A 12 39.13 0.49 16.32
C ILE A 12 37.97 -0.11 17.12
N VAL A 13 36.97 0.72 17.41
CA VAL A 13 35.77 0.34 18.16
C VAL A 13 34.96 -0.70 17.40
N ASP A 14 35.29 -1.97 17.64
CA ASP A 14 34.33 -2.86 18.26
C ASP A 14 35.02 -3.44 19.50
N SER A 15 34.90 -2.75 20.64
CA SER A 15 35.52 -3.15 21.92
C SER A 15 35.07 -4.52 22.41
N LEU A 16 34.09 -5.14 21.74
CA LEU A 16 33.56 -6.46 22.03
C LEU A 16 33.68 -7.41 20.81
N TRP A 17 34.50 -7.09 19.80
CA TRP A 17 34.75 -7.98 18.66
C TRP A 17 35.24 -9.35 19.15
N MET A 18 34.51 -10.41 18.81
CA MET A 18 34.69 -11.80 19.27
C MET A 18 34.29 -12.10 20.73
N ASN A 19 33.76 -11.12 21.49
CA ASN A 19 33.20 -11.32 22.83
C ASN A 19 31.67 -11.45 22.75
N SER A 20 31.18 -12.61 22.28
CA SER A 20 29.75 -12.88 22.09
C SER A 20 28.92 -12.70 23.37
N THR A 21 29.47 -13.06 24.53
CA THR A 21 28.77 -13.01 25.83
C THR A 21 28.45 -11.58 26.28
N GLU A 22 29.40 -10.65 26.15
CA GLU A 22 29.16 -9.24 26.52
C GLU A 22 28.42 -8.47 25.43
N ARG A 23 28.55 -8.87 24.15
CA ARG A 23 27.72 -8.31 23.06
C ARG A 23 26.27 -8.69 23.22
N GLY A 24 25.99 -9.94 23.58
CA GLY A 24 24.63 -10.36 23.86
C GLY A 24 23.99 -9.66 25.06
N LYS A 25 24.68 -8.77 25.78
CA LYS A 25 24.09 -7.90 26.81
C LYS A 25 23.77 -6.49 26.29
N MET A 26 24.21 -6.17 25.07
CA MET A 26 23.85 -4.92 24.43
C MET A 26 22.35 -4.94 24.16
N ARG A 27 21.73 -3.78 24.34
CA ARG A 27 20.34 -3.57 23.96
C ARG A 27 20.40 -2.62 22.79
N LEU A 28 20.36 -3.15 21.57
CA LEU A 28 19.79 -2.38 20.48
C LEU A 28 18.45 -1.87 21.00
N GLY A 29 18.27 -0.55 21.02
CA GLY A 29 17.02 0.05 21.46
C GLY A 29 15.83 -0.57 20.71
N LYS A 30 14.62 -0.17 21.09
CA LYS A 30 13.40 -0.74 20.51
C LYS A 30 13.42 -0.65 18.96
N TRP A 31 13.64 -1.75 18.25
CA TRP A 31 13.84 -1.80 16.79
C TRP A 31 12.76 -2.70 16.19
N VAL A 32 11.94 -2.17 15.29
CA VAL A 32 11.03 -2.97 14.47
C VAL A 32 11.76 -3.25 13.16
N HIS A 33 11.88 -4.53 12.80
CA HIS A 33 12.48 -4.89 11.53
C HIS A 33 11.67 -4.28 10.39
N SER A 34 12.35 -3.75 9.40
CA SER A 34 11.77 -3.28 8.13
C SER A 34 10.87 -4.34 7.46
N PHE A 35 11.16 -5.63 7.66
CA PHE A 35 10.33 -6.75 7.18
C PHE A 35 9.04 -6.95 7.99
N ASP A 36 9.03 -6.55 9.27
CA ASP A 36 7.82 -6.58 10.12
C ASP A 36 6.88 -5.41 9.81
N VAL A 37 7.34 -4.41 9.05
CA VAL A 37 6.52 -3.30 8.59
C VAL A 37 5.82 -3.67 7.30
N LEU A 38 4.48 -3.59 7.31
CA LEU A 38 3.67 -3.90 6.15
C LEU A 38 4.08 -3.05 4.93
N THR A 39 4.35 -3.72 3.81
CA THR A 39 4.57 -3.09 2.52
C THR A 39 3.25 -2.63 1.90
N SER A 40 3.32 -1.89 0.80
CA SER A 40 2.13 -1.60 0.01
C SER A 40 1.45 -2.85 -0.56
N GLU A 41 2.22 -3.89 -0.82
CA GLU A 41 1.71 -5.16 -1.32
C GLU A 41 0.98 -5.93 -0.21
N ASP A 42 1.55 -5.97 1.00
CA ASP A 42 0.93 -6.63 2.16
C ASP A 42 -0.42 -5.99 2.49
N ILE A 43 -0.47 -4.65 2.48
CA ILE A 43 -1.70 -3.88 2.73
C ILE A 43 -2.79 -4.18 1.67
N LEU A 44 -2.40 -4.39 0.41
CA LEU A 44 -3.36 -4.69 -0.66
C LEU A 44 -3.71 -6.18 -0.76
N ALA A 45 -2.85 -7.07 -0.26
CA ALA A 45 -3.07 -8.51 -0.28
C ALA A 45 -4.08 -8.95 0.77
N ASP A 46 -4.00 -8.40 1.99
CA ASP A 46 -4.99 -8.64 3.04
C ASP A 46 -6.03 -7.52 3.12
N LEU A 47 -7.13 -7.76 2.42
CA LEU A 47 -8.27 -6.85 2.40
C LEU A 47 -8.91 -6.65 3.77
N MET A 48 -8.74 -7.55 4.74
CA MET A 48 -9.35 -7.42 6.07
C MET A 48 -8.51 -6.59 7.04
N LEU A 49 -7.24 -6.35 6.69
CA LEU A 49 -6.28 -5.63 7.54
C LEU A 49 -6.62 -4.15 7.67
N ILE A 50 -7.25 -3.55 6.64
CA ILE A 50 -7.72 -2.16 6.67
C ILE A 50 -9.24 -2.13 6.51
N PRO A 51 -10.00 -2.05 7.61
CA PRO A 51 -11.45 -1.91 7.57
C PRO A 51 -11.89 -0.65 6.82
N PHE A 52 -12.95 -0.75 6.02
CA PHE A 52 -13.54 0.43 5.39
C PHE A 52 -14.09 1.42 6.43
N THR A 53 -14.02 2.71 6.10
CA THR A 53 -14.58 3.77 6.95
C THR A 53 -16.06 3.99 6.66
N THR A 54 -16.78 4.66 7.57
CA THR A 54 -18.16 5.13 7.33
C THR A 54 -18.24 5.99 6.07
N ARG A 55 -17.24 6.82 5.82
CA ARG A 55 -17.14 7.64 4.59
C ARG A 55 -17.09 6.80 3.32
N VAL A 56 -16.29 5.73 3.29
CA VAL A 56 -16.24 4.80 2.16
C VAL A 56 -17.58 4.06 2.03
N HIS A 57 -18.14 3.62 3.15
CA HIS A 57 -19.43 2.94 3.18
C HIS A 57 -20.53 3.80 2.59
N ASP A 58 -20.71 5.03 3.08
CA ASP A 58 -21.78 5.93 2.64
C ASP A 58 -21.64 6.30 1.16
N ALA A 59 -20.40 6.51 0.69
CA ALA A 59 -20.13 6.81 -0.72
C ALA A 59 -20.49 5.65 -1.65
N LEU A 60 -20.19 4.40 -1.26
CA LEU A 60 -20.39 3.24 -2.12
C LEU A 60 -21.77 2.58 -1.96
N MET A 61 -22.37 2.65 -0.78
CA MET A 61 -23.63 1.98 -0.46
C MET A 61 -24.79 2.48 -1.31
N ALA A 62 -24.81 3.78 -1.63
CA ALA A 62 -25.78 4.36 -2.57
C ALA A 62 -25.74 3.73 -3.97
N HIS A 63 -24.62 3.11 -4.33
CA HIS A 63 -24.34 2.50 -5.63
C HIS A 63 -24.30 0.97 -5.59
N LEU A 64 -24.68 0.32 -4.46
CA LEU A 64 -24.57 -1.14 -4.28
C LEU A 64 -25.21 -1.94 -5.42
N ASN A 65 -26.43 -1.58 -5.83
CA ASN A 65 -27.15 -2.29 -6.89
C ASN A 65 -26.47 -2.15 -8.26
N MET A 66 -25.78 -1.03 -8.49
CA MET A 66 -25.00 -0.83 -9.70
C MET A 66 -23.78 -1.75 -9.70
N PHE A 67 -23.06 -1.86 -8.57
CA PHE A 67 -21.91 -2.76 -8.46
C PHE A 67 -22.31 -4.23 -8.63
N LYS A 68 -23.39 -4.69 -7.99
CA LYS A 68 -23.93 -6.05 -8.20
C LYS A 68 -24.24 -6.32 -9.67
N SER A 69 -24.93 -5.39 -10.32
CA SER A 69 -25.25 -5.53 -11.74
C SER A 69 -24.01 -5.53 -12.65
N LEU A 70 -22.95 -4.81 -12.29
CA LEU A 70 -21.69 -4.83 -13.03
C LEU A 70 -20.92 -6.14 -12.86
N LEU A 71 -21.09 -6.82 -11.72
CA LEU A 71 -20.53 -8.16 -11.48
C LEU A 71 -21.29 -9.23 -12.26
N ASP A 72 -22.63 -9.20 -12.18
CA ASP A 72 -23.47 -10.26 -12.74
C ASP A 72 -23.67 -10.11 -14.25
N SER A 73 -23.79 -8.87 -14.74
CA SER A 73 -24.21 -8.57 -16.12
C SER A 73 -23.73 -7.18 -16.58
N PRO A 74 -22.42 -6.98 -16.75
CA PRO A 74 -21.83 -5.66 -17.07
C PRO A 74 -22.36 -5.05 -18.36
N GLU A 75 -22.78 -5.89 -19.31
CA GLU A 75 -23.31 -5.44 -20.60
C GLU A 75 -24.64 -4.70 -20.49
N THR A 76 -25.41 -4.94 -19.42
CA THR A 76 -26.74 -4.32 -19.21
C THR A 76 -26.69 -2.85 -18.82
N LYS A 77 -25.53 -2.35 -18.38
CA LYS A 77 -25.40 -0.96 -17.94
C LYS A 77 -24.97 -0.03 -19.06
N PRO A 78 -25.63 1.13 -19.24
CA PRO A 78 -25.22 2.11 -20.22
C PRO A 78 -23.85 2.70 -19.87
N SER A 79 -23.02 2.91 -20.89
CA SER A 79 -21.66 3.42 -20.75
C SER A 79 -21.60 4.87 -20.26
N GLU A 80 -22.71 5.60 -20.36
CA GLU A 80 -22.89 6.94 -19.77
C GLU A 80 -22.85 6.93 -18.24
N CYS A 81 -23.29 5.86 -17.61
CA CYS A 81 -23.27 5.73 -16.15
C CYS A 81 -21.97 5.12 -15.64
N VAL A 82 -21.14 4.56 -16.52
CA VAL A 82 -19.92 3.82 -16.17
C VAL A 82 -18.79 4.23 -17.12
N PRO A 83 -18.08 5.34 -16.84
CA PRO A 83 -17.05 5.85 -17.74
C PRO A 83 -15.93 4.85 -18.07
N ALA A 84 -15.59 3.98 -17.11
CA ALA A 84 -14.65 2.88 -17.30
C ALA A 84 -15.10 1.90 -18.39
N LYS A 85 -16.41 1.62 -18.50
CA LYS A 85 -16.99 0.76 -19.54
C LYS A 85 -16.84 1.40 -20.92
N ARG A 86 -17.18 2.69 -21.04
CA ARG A 86 -17.01 3.44 -22.29
C ARG A 86 -15.58 3.33 -22.82
N ARG A 87 -14.58 3.37 -21.93
CA ARG A 87 -13.18 3.23 -22.32
C ARG A 87 -12.88 1.84 -22.87
N LEU A 88 -13.37 0.78 -22.22
CA LEU A 88 -13.19 -0.59 -22.71
C LEU A 88 -13.76 -0.74 -24.13
N GLU A 89 -14.97 -0.23 -24.35
CA GLU A 89 -15.65 -0.27 -25.66
C GLU A 89 -14.85 0.47 -26.74
N VAL A 90 -14.35 1.67 -26.45
CA VAL A 90 -13.51 2.46 -27.36
C VAL A 90 -12.24 1.69 -27.78
N HIS A 91 -11.67 0.90 -26.86
CA HIS A 91 -10.46 0.11 -27.11
C HIS A 91 -10.77 -1.33 -27.54
N LYS A 92 -12.05 -1.67 -27.80
CA LYS A 92 -12.51 -3.03 -28.15
C LYS A 92 -12.07 -4.09 -27.14
N LYS A 93 -12.08 -3.74 -25.86
CA LYS A 93 -11.77 -4.59 -24.72
C LYS A 93 -13.04 -5.16 -24.08
N HIS A 94 -12.91 -6.31 -23.43
CA HIS A 94 -14.02 -6.97 -22.73
C HIS A 94 -14.20 -6.42 -21.31
N SER A 95 -15.41 -6.55 -20.76
CA SER A 95 -15.73 -6.16 -19.37
C SER A 95 -14.91 -6.90 -18.30
N MET A 96 -14.31 -8.04 -18.67
CA MET A 96 -13.40 -8.83 -17.83
C MET A 96 -11.92 -8.48 -18.02
N ASP A 97 -11.59 -7.51 -18.88
CA ASP A 97 -10.22 -7.05 -19.04
C ASP A 97 -9.82 -6.13 -17.88
N ASN A 98 -8.60 -6.28 -17.39
CA ASN A 98 -8.11 -5.49 -16.26
C ASN A 98 -8.09 -3.99 -16.56
N ILE A 99 -8.49 -3.20 -15.57
CA ILE A 99 -8.48 -1.74 -15.58
C ILE A 99 -7.53 -1.25 -14.47
N PRO A 100 -6.22 -1.08 -14.77
CA PRO A 100 -5.21 -0.78 -13.75
C PRO A 100 -5.21 0.70 -13.29
N TYR A 101 -6.25 1.46 -13.62
CA TYR A 101 -6.31 2.89 -13.33
C TYR A 101 -6.95 3.14 -11.97
N VAL A 102 -6.16 3.68 -11.03
CA VAL A 102 -6.59 3.97 -9.65
C VAL A 102 -6.45 5.46 -9.30
N GLY A 103 -5.85 6.25 -10.19
CA GLY A 103 -5.61 7.68 -10.01
C GLY A 103 -4.80 8.01 -8.77
N SER A 104 -5.14 9.13 -8.16
CA SER A 104 -4.49 9.67 -6.96
C SER A 104 -5.04 9.12 -5.64
N LEU A 105 -5.76 8.00 -5.66
CA LEU A 105 -6.23 7.37 -4.42
C LEU A 105 -5.03 6.88 -3.61
N THR A 106 -5.06 7.17 -2.31
CA THR A 106 -4.06 6.63 -1.38
C THR A 106 -4.17 5.12 -1.29
N LEU A 107 -3.08 4.48 -0.85
CA LEU A 107 -3.06 3.04 -0.63
C LEU A 107 -4.17 2.60 0.35
N THR A 108 -4.36 3.36 1.43
CA THR A 108 -5.39 3.12 2.43
C THR A 108 -6.79 3.21 1.84
N GLU A 109 -7.09 4.23 1.01
CA GLU A 109 -8.39 4.34 0.35
C GLU A 109 -8.66 3.17 -0.59
N LYS A 110 -7.65 2.73 -1.35
CA LYS A 110 -7.76 1.54 -2.21
C LYS A 110 -8.09 0.29 -1.38
N ALA A 111 -7.33 0.05 -0.31
CA ALA A 111 -7.55 -1.09 0.58
C ALA A 111 -8.95 -1.06 1.21
N GLN A 112 -9.40 0.11 1.68
CA GLN A 112 -10.74 0.28 2.24
C GLN A 112 -11.86 0.02 1.23
N ILE A 113 -11.71 0.47 -0.02
CA ILE A 113 -12.70 0.22 -1.07
C ILE A 113 -12.76 -1.29 -1.40
N SER A 114 -11.60 -1.96 -1.51
CA SER A 114 -11.53 -3.41 -1.71
C SER A 114 -12.11 -4.20 -0.52
N ASN A 115 -11.83 -3.77 0.71
CA ASN A 115 -12.44 -4.34 1.93
C ASN A 115 -13.97 -4.22 1.90
N TRP A 116 -14.49 -3.09 1.44
CA TRP A 116 -15.93 -2.88 1.29
C TRP A 116 -16.54 -3.84 0.27
N PHE A 117 -15.86 -4.09 -0.86
CA PHE A 117 -16.29 -5.08 -1.85
C PHE A 117 -16.34 -6.49 -1.26
N GLU A 118 -15.29 -6.94 -0.56
CA GLU A 118 -15.28 -8.22 0.14
C GLU A 118 -16.45 -8.32 1.14
N THR A 119 -16.66 -7.28 1.95
CA THR A 119 -17.68 -7.35 3.01
C THR A 119 -19.12 -7.32 2.47
N ASN A 120 -19.39 -6.52 1.44
CA ASN A 120 -20.76 -6.18 1.00
C ASN A 120 -21.19 -6.85 -0.31
N LEU A 121 -20.24 -7.25 -1.15
CA LEU A 121 -20.50 -7.89 -2.45
C LEU A 121 -20.04 -9.34 -2.48
N SER A 122 -18.91 -9.65 -1.83
CA SER A 122 -18.25 -10.95 -1.95
C SER A 122 -17.73 -11.44 -0.60
N ARG A 123 -18.60 -12.00 0.24
CA ARG A 123 -18.21 -12.59 1.53
C ARG A 123 -17.33 -13.85 1.41
N ASP A 124 -17.03 -14.27 0.18
CA ASP A 124 -16.16 -15.38 -0.16
C ASP A 124 -14.85 -14.86 -0.79
N PRO A 125 -13.69 -15.02 -0.13
CA PRO A 125 -12.39 -14.66 -0.68
C PRO A 125 -12.06 -15.36 -2.02
N GLY A 126 -12.63 -16.53 -2.29
CA GLY A 126 -12.41 -17.26 -3.55
C GLY A 126 -12.94 -16.51 -4.78
N MET A 127 -13.89 -15.61 -4.58
CA MET A 127 -14.56 -14.85 -5.64
C MET A 127 -13.86 -13.51 -5.95
N ARG A 128 -12.73 -13.20 -5.30
CA ARG A 128 -11.94 -11.98 -5.54
C ARG A 128 -11.60 -11.74 -7.01
N HIS A 129 -11.25 -12.80 -7.74
CA HIS A 129 -10.92 -12.72 -9.17
C HIS A 129 -12.08 -12.23 -10.05
N MET A 130 -13.33 -12.27 -9.56
CA MET A 130 -14.52 -11.81 -10.29
C MET A 130 -14.71 -10.29 -10.23
N TRP A 131 -13.90 -9.57 -9.45
CA TRP A 131 -14.08 -8.14 -9.26
C TRP A 131 -12.78 -7.36 -9.04
N MET A 132 -11.73 -8.00 -8.53
CA MET A 132 -10.40 -7.40 -8.40
C MET A 132 -9.86 -6.97 -9.75
N GLU A 133 -9.43 -5.71 -9.85
CA GLU A 133 -8.93 -5.08 -11.08
C GLU A 133 -9.92 -5.04 -12.26
N LEU A 134 -11.19 -5.41 -12.04
CA LEU A 134 -12.21 -5.42 -13.08
C LEU A 134 -13.09 -4.17 -13.04
N LEU A 135 -14.03 -4.11 -13.99
CA LEU A 135 -14.90 -2.96 -14.24
C LEU A 135 -15.64 -2.44 -12.98
N SER A 136 -16.12 -3.34 -12.13
CA SER A 136 -16.90 -2.98 -10.94
C SER A 136 -16.07 -2.22 -9.91
N LEU A 137 -14.87 -2.71 -9.58
CA LEU A 137 -13.95 -2.06 -8.65
C LEU A 137 -13.39 -0.76 -9.24
N ALA A 138 -13.03 -0.76 -10.53
CA ALA A 138 -12.59 0.44 -11.21
C ALA A 138 -13.66 1.55 -11.18
N HIS A 139 -14.93 1.18 -11.33
CA HIS A 139 -16.02 2.13 -11.22
C HIS A 139 -16.25 2.62 -9.78
N ALA A 140 -16.03 1.77 -8.78
CA ALA A 140 -16.09 2.19 -7.38
C ALA A 140 -15.06 3.26 -7.03
N TYR A 141 -13.84 3.16 -7.57
CA TYR A 141 -12.84 4.23 -7.48
C TYR A 141 -13.36 5.54 -8.09
N THR A 142 -14.03 5.48 -9.25
CA THR A 142 -14.63 6.66 -9.89
C THR A 142 -15.71 7.30 -9.01
N VAL A 143 -16.58 6.49 -8.41
CA VAL A 143 -17.65 6.94 -7.50
C VAL A 143 -17.05 7.60 -6.26
N PHE A 144 -16.02 6.99 -5.67
CA PHE A 144 -15.36 7.56 -4.51
C PHE A 144 -14.66 8.89 -4.84
N LEU A 145 -13.95 8.97 -5.97
CA LEU A 145 -13.34 10.21 -6.47
C LEU A 145 -14.37 11.30 -6.76
N THR A 146 -15.58 10.93 -7.21
CA THR A 146 -16.70 11.86 -7.37
C THR A 146 -17.10 12.50 -6.04
N MET A 147 -17.21 11.69 -4.97
CA MET A 147 -17.50 12.19 -3.63
C MET A 147 -16.37 13.12 -3.14
N LEU A 148 -15.10 12.75 -3.33
CA LEU A 148 -13.94 13.59 -3.02
C LEU A 148 -13.99 14.93 -3.75
N PHE A 149 -14.29 14.88 -5.06
CA PHE A 149 -14.38 16.07 -5.89
C PHE A 149 -15.51 17.01 -5.44
N LYS A 150 -16.69 16.46 -5.09
CA LYS A 150 -17.84 17.23 -4.60
C LYS A 150 -17.55 17.92 -3.26
N LEU A 151 -16.79 17.28 -2.37
CA LEU A 151 -16.37 17.87 -1.09
C LEU A 151 -15.40 19.05 -1.28
N ASN A 152 -14.47 18.93 -2.23
CA ASN A 152 -13.42 19.93 -2.44
C ASN A 152 -13.84 21.07 -3.38
N SER A 153 -14.78 20.83 -4.30
CA SER A 153 -15.33 21.87 -5.18
C SER A 153 -16.32 22.76 -4.43
N LYS A 154 -15.79 23.78 -3.74
CA LYS A 154 -16.60 24.92 -3.33
C LYS A 154 -17.08 25.64 -4.60
N ARG A 155 -18.31 25.36 -5.04
CA ARG A 155 -19.08 26.10 -6.08
C ARG A 155 -18.85 25.74 -7.57
N VAL A 156 -18.92 24.46 -7.95
CA VAL A 156 -19.12 24.12 -9.37
C VAL A 156 -20.48 23.45 -9.55
N MET A 157 -21.39 24.11 -10.27
CA MET A 157 -22.70 23.57 -10.68
C MET A 157 -22.52 22.65 -11.89
N LEU A 158 -21.77 21.56 -11.72
CA LEU A 158 -21.72 20.49 -12.72
C LEU A 158 -22.90 19.55 -12.51
N ASN A 159 -23.44 19.02 -13.59
CA ASN A 159 -24.40 17.93 -13.50
C ASN A 159 -23.70 16.63 -13.04
N ASP A 160 -24.45 15.65 -12.55
CA ASP A 160 -23.86 14.42 -11.99
C ASP A 160 -23.01 13.64 -13.01
N VAL A 161 -23.37 13.69 -14.30
CA VAL A 161 -22.62 13.03 -15.38
C VAL A 161 -21.26 13.70 -15.59
N GLU A 162 -21.22 15.03 -15.64
CA GLU A 162 -20.00 15.82 -15.78
C GLU A 162 -19.05 15.62 -14.59
N VAL A 163 -19.60 15.54 -13.37
CA VAL A 163 -18.79 15.25 -12.19
C VAL A 163 -18.18 13.85 -12.30
N LEU A 164 -18.98 12.86 -12.72
CA LEU A 164 -18.53 11.48 -12.86
C LEU A 164 -17.44 11.33 -13.94
N GLU A 165 -17.59 12.00 -15.09
CA GLU A 165 -16.55 12.05 -16.13
C GLU A 165 -15.26 12.71 -15.66
N LYS A 166 -15.39 13.78 -14.87
CA LYS A 166 -14.23 14.47 -14.31
C LYS A 166 -13.51 13.60 -13.28
N ALA A 167 -14.24 12.89 -12.43
CA ALA A 167 -13.68 11.92 -11.49
C ALA A 167 -12.98 10.77 -12.22
N TRP A 168 -13.57 10.26 -13.31
CA TRP A 168 -12.94 9.26 -14.15
C TRP A 168 -11.65 9.78 -14.80
N THR A 169 -11.65 11.02 -15.27
CA THR A 169 -10.45 11.66 -15.81
C THR A 169 -9.35 11.71 -14.76
N LEU A 170 -9.68 12.09 -13.50
CA LEU A 170 -8.73 12.07 -12.39
C LEU A 170 -8.21 10.65 -12.08
N GLN A 171 -9.07 9.63 -12.17
CA GLN A 171 -8.67 8.24 -12.01
C GLN A 171 -7.69 7.79 -13.09
N LEU A 172 -7.89 8.26 -14.32
CA LEU A 172 -7.10 7.88 -15.48
C LEU A 172 -5.74 8.58 -15.52
N THR A 173 -5.71 9.89 -15.27
CA THR A 173 -4.52 10.72 -15.41
C THR A 173 -3.77 10.95 -14.11
N GLY A 174 -4.37 10.59 -12.97
CA GLY A 174 -3.75 10.73 -11.67
C GLY A 174 -2.54 9.81 -11.54
N THR A 175 -1.45 10.36 -11.00
CA THR A 175 -0.25 9.57 -10.67
C THR A 175 -0.61 8.57 -9.56
N PRO A 176 -0.43 7.26 -9.79
CA PRO A 176 -0.66 6.25 -8.76
C PRO A 176 0.16 6.53 -7.51
N PHE A 177 -0.47 6.50 -6.33
CA PHE A 177 0.22 6.74 -5.05
C PHE A 177 1.40 5.78 -4.82
N VAL A 178 1.31 4.54 -5.32
CA VAL A 178 2.39 3.53 -5.24
C VAL A 178 3.70 4.03 -5.88
N LEU A 179 3.62 4.85 -6.94
CA LEU A 179 4.79 5.45 -7.57
C LEU A 179 5.33 6.66 -6.78
N MET A 180 4.54 7.23 -5.89
CA MET A 180 4.92 8.34 -5.02
C MET A 180 5.36 7.89 -3.62
N SER A 181 5.15 6.62 -3.27
CA SER A 181 5.34 6.08 -1.92
C SER A 181 6.46 5.04 -1.81
N ILE A 182 7.41 5.01 -2.75
CA ILE A 182 8.61 4.17 -2.60
C ILE A 182 9.47 4.84 -1.52
N ASP A 183 9.47 4.23 -0.34
CA ASP A 183 10.32 4.64 0.78
C ASP A 183 11.72 4.05 0.55
N VAL A 184 12.55 4.80 -0.16
CA VAL A 184 13.93 4.39 -0.50
C VAL A 184 14.75 4.14 0.75
N ASP A 185 14.54 4.93 1.81
CA ASP A 185 15.26 4.76 3.07
C ASP A 185 14.87 3.43 3.73
N ARG A 186 13.59 3.08 3.70
CA ARG A 186 13.11 1.77 4.16
C ARG A 186 13.70 0.62 3.32
N ASP A 187 13.73 0.72 1.99
CA ASP A 187 14.31 -0.34 1.16
C ASP A 187 15.81 -0.53 1.42
N CYS A 188 16.54 0.58 1.66
CA CYS A 188 17.94 0.53 2.08
C CYS A 188 18.11 -0.11 3.46
N LEU A 189 17.24 0.22 4.42
CA LEU A 189 17.23 -0.41 5.74
C LEU A 189 16.90 -1.90 5.64
N TYR A 190 15.97 -2.30 4.78
CA TYR A 190 15.65 -3.70 4.55
C TYR A 190 16.85 -4.50 4.05
N GLN A 191 17.56 -4.00 3.04
CA GLN A 191 18.76 -4.67 2.54
C GLN A 191 19.86 -4.71 3.61
N LEU A 192 20.00 -3.65 4.41
CA LEU A 192 20.95 -3.62 5.51
C LEU A 192 20.59 -4.65 6.60
N GLU A 193 19.33 -4.72 6.99
CA GLU A 193 18.83 -5.69 7.97
C GLU A 193 18.98 -7.12 7.48
N GLU A 194 18.70 -7.39 6.21
CA GLU A 194 18.93 -8.70 5.59
C GLU A 194 20.40 -9.09 5.78
N GLU A 195 21.36 -8.23 5.43
CA GLU A 195 22.79 -8.54 5.62
C GLU A 195 23.20 -8.63 7.11
N MET A 196 22.60 -7.82 7.99
CA MET A 196 22.92 -7.78 9.43
C MET A 196 22.36 -8.98 10.20
N PHE A 197 21.18 -9.48 9.84
CA PHE A 197 20.48 -10.52 10.56
C PHE A 197 20.43 -11.86 9.83
N GLU A 198 20.87 -11.94 8.58
CA GLU A 198 20.96 -13.21 7.86
C GLU A 198 21.94 -14.17 8.55
N SER A 199 21.45 -15.39 8.75
CA SER A 199 22.22 -16.51 9.27
C SER A 199 22.57 -17.47 8.13
N SER A 200 23.53 -17.09 7.29
CA SER A 200 24.03 -17.95 6.21
C SER A 200 25.55 -18.01 6.18
N SER A 201 26.09 -18.97 5.43
CA SER A 201 27.53 -19.07 5.21
C SER A 201 28.11 -17.86 4.47
N ARG A 202 27.27 -17.09 3.76
CA ARG A 202 27.62 -15.87 3.02
C ARG A 202 27.99 -14.73 3.97
N THR A 203 27.18 -14.50 5.01
CA THR A 203 27.37 -13.41 5.98
C THR A 203 28.34 -13.76 7.10
N GLY A 204 28.59 -15.05 7.32
CA GLY A 204 29.60 -15.52 8.27
C GLY A 204 29.35 -15.01 9.69
N ILE A 205 30.41 -14.58 10.38
CA ILE A 205 30.31 -14.09 11.77
C ILE A 205 29.69 -12.68 11.86
N ALA A 206 29.61 -11.95 10.73
CA ALA A 206 29.14 -10.57 10.70
C ALA A 206 27.61 -10.42 10.59
N GLY A 207 26.89 -11.51 10.27
CA GLY A 207 25.41 -11.54 10.23
C GLY A 207 24.79 -11.69 11.62
N HIS A 208 23.82 -12.61 11.77
CA HIS A 208 23.07 -12.81 13.02
C HIS A 208 23.94 -12.97 14.28
N CYS A 209 25.15 -13.50 14.16
CA CYS A 209 26.09 -13.68 15.27
C CYS A 209 26.68 -12.37 15.84
N GLN A 210 26.63 -11.28 15.07
CA GLN A 210 27.08 -9.95 15.49
C GLN A 210 25.94 -9.09 16.02
N TRP A 211 24.74 -9.22 15.45
CA TRP A 211 23.62 -8.29 15.69
C TRP A 211 22.37 -8.93 16.29
N GLY A 212 22.24 -10.26 16.30
CA GLY A 212 21.03 -11.01 16.67
C GLY A 212 21.06 -11.71 18.03
N LEU A 213 22.04 -11.40 18.90
CA LEU A 213 22.25 -12.09 20.18
C LEU A 213 22.00 -11.23 21.43
N ASP A 214 21.45 -10.04 21.26
CA ASP A 214 21.23 -9.01 22.29
C ASP A 214 20.14 -9.39 23.34
N GLU A 215 20.37 -9.12 24.63
CA GLU A 215 19.48 -9.43 25.77
C GLU A 215 18.44 -8.32 26.00
N GLY A 216 17.17 -8.60 25.70
CA GLY A 216 16.02 -7.80 26.15
C GLY A 216 14.74 -8.07 25.38
N ASP A 217 13.59 -7.66 25.93
CA ASP A 217 12.32 -7.69 25.20
C ASP A 217 12.37 -6.64 24.07
N HIS A 218 12.50 -7.10 22.83
CA HIS A 218 12.61 -6.26 21.61
C HIS A 218 11.29 -5.60 21.16
N GLN A 219 10.28 -5.51 22.02
CA GLN A 219 8.94 -5.16 21.57
C GLN A 219 8.61 -3.69 21.85
N PHE A 220 7.95 -3.03 20.88
CA PHE A 220 7.14 -1.79 21.00
C PHE A 220 7.78 -0.41 20.69
N TRP A 221 8.72 -0.25 19.74
CA TRP A 221 8.96 1.06 19.09
C TRP A 221 9.05 0.92 17.58
N ASN A 222 8.16 1.61 16.89
CA ASN A 222 8.16 1.70 15.45
C ASN A 222 8.96 2.95 15.02
N LEU A 223 10.15 2.75 14.44
CA LEU A 223 10.99 3.84 13.88
C LEU A 223 10.28 4.58 12.74
N TYR A 224 9.26 3.97 12.15
CA TYR A 224 8.46 4.49 11.05
C TYR A 224 7.19 5.23 11.52
N ASP A 225 6.93 5.27 12.84
CA ASP A 225 5.78 5.99 13.41
C ASP A 225 6.19 7.40 13.86
N GLY A 226 5.44 8.42 13.43
CA GLY A 226 5.71 9.83 13.76
C GLY A 226 6.76 10.55 12.89
N ILE A 227 7.18 9.97 11.76
CA ILE A 227 8.01 10.67 10.77
C ILE A 227 7.16 11.78 10.10
N PRO A 228 7.63 13.04 10.02
CA PRO A 228 6.88 14.11 9.37
C PRO A 228 6.58 13.77 7.91
N ALA A 229 5.32 13.91 7.48
CA ALA A 229 4.95 13.80 6.08
C ALA A 229 5.72 14.86 5.27
N HIS A 230 6.43 14.42 4.22
CA HIS A 230 7.13 15.28 3.28
C HIS A 230 6.17 16.10 2.41
#